data_AF-A0A3S9VS74-F1
#
_entry.id   AF-A0A3S9VS74-F1
#
_cell.length_a   1.000
_cell.length_b   1.000
_cell.length_c   1.000
_cell.angle_alpha   90.00
_cell.angle_beta   90.00
_cell.angle_gamma   90.00
#
_symmetry.space_group_name_H-M   'P 1'
#
loop_
_entity.id
_entity.type
_entity.pdbx_description
1 polymer ?
#
loop_
_entity_poly.entity_id
_entity_poly.type
_entity_poly.pdbx_seq_one_letter_code
_entity_poly.pdbx_strand_id
1 'polypeptide(L)'
;MKLLLLLFLIPVLKVSELNQPLYSSISNDTIMGKQASYCYMKDTRITTIIRNVNNVDTSEHVYFDNGEVVSWARFVARPIKFTQEELHSVFRKNLTDSEWDCIKGKVGFFLQIWVVADKKGNPVELEFTVRNTDPVFLKMTPDRLFQIEQELKQLLKTEIAEDEHDIKNVKHIVMVSYQDLK
;
A
#
# COMPACT_ATOMS: atom_id res chain seq x y z
N MET A 1 -27.48 -53.84 -30.45
CA MET A 1 -26.89 -52.84 -29.52
C MET A 1 -25.53 -52.40 -30.03
N LYS A 2 -25.42 -51.20 -30.59
CA LYS A 2 -24.15 -50.46 -30.69
C LYS A 2 -24.46 -49.02 -30.33
N LEU A 3 -24.09 -48.67 -29.11
CA LEU A 3 -24.21 -47.35 -28.50
C LEU A 3 -23.35 -46.37 -29.31
N LEU A 4 -23.99 -45.42 -30.02
CA LEU A 4 -23.28 -44.30 -30.62
C LEU A 4 -22.79 -43.41 -29.48
N LEU A 5 -21.47 -43.43 -29.21
CA LEU A 5 -20.83 -42.43 -28.36
C LEU A 5 -20.83 -41.10 -29.11
N LEU A 6 -21.66 -40.17 -28.64
CA LEU A 6 -21.60 -38.77 -29.02
C LEU A 6 -20.36 -38.15 -28.35
N LEU A 7 -19.23 -38.12 -29.06
CA LEU A 7 -18.05 -37.36 -28.64
C LEU A 7 -18.37 -35.87 -28.76
N PHE A 8 -18.75 -35.25 -27.65
CA PHE A 8 -18.76 -33.80 -27.53
C PHE A 8 -17.31 -33.28 -27.65
N LEU A 9 -16.98 -32.70 -28.80
CA LEU A 9 -15.86 -31.77 -28.92
C LEU A 9 -16.19 -30.55 -28.06
N ILE A 10 -15.80 -30.59 -26.80
CA ILE A 10 -15.67 -29.38 -25.98
C ILE A 10 -14.65 -28.52 -26.73
N PRO A 11 -14.98 -27.29 -27.18
CA PRO A 11 -13.95 -26.37 -27.59
C PRO A 11 -13.10 -26.18 -26.35
N VAL A 12 -11.84 -26.62 -26.40
CA VAL A 12 -10.86 -26.34 -25.36
C VAL A 12 -10.77 -24.82 -25.33
N LEU A 13 -11.59 -24.19 -24.48
CA LEU A 13 -11.39 -22.83 -24.04
C LEU A 13 -9.93 -22.78 -23.66
N LYS A 14 -9.17 -21.94 -24.36
CA LYS A 14 -7.76 -21.69 -24.09
C LYS A 14 -7.60 -21.51 -22.58
N VAL A 15 -7.15 -22.57 -21.90
CA VAL A 15 -6.80 -22.57 -20.49
C VAL A 15 -5.57 -21.67 -20.25
N SER A 16 -5.04 -21.03 -21.30
CA SER A 16 -3.99 -20.02 -21.22
C SER A 16 -4.44 -18.66 -20.67
N GLU A 17 -5.74 -18.40 -20.48
CA GLU A 17 -6.22 -17.16 -19.85
C GLU A 17 -6.46 -17.29 -18.34
N LEU A 18 -6.45 -18.51 -17.79
CA LEU A 18 -6.71 -18.73 -16.35
C LEU A 18 -5.45 -18.65 -15.47
N ASN A 19 -4.26 -18.59 -16.09
CA ASN A 19 -2.96 -18.57 -15.42
C ASN A 19 -2.14 -17.29 -15.68
N GLN A 20 -2.76 -16.23 -16.24
CA GLN A 20 -2.15 -14.92 -16.10
C GLN A 20 -2.22 -14.56 -14.61
N PRO A 21 -1.11 -14.19 -13.96
CA PRO A 21 -1.19 -13.77 -12.58
C PRO A 21 -2.18 -12.60 -12.52
N LEU A 22 -2.89 -12.47 -11.40
CA LEU A 22 -3.91 -11.44 -11.15
C LEU A 22 -3.35 -9.99 -11.20
N TYR A 23 -2.16 -9.78 -11.76
CA TYR A 23 -1.58 -8.48 -12.06
C TYR A 23 -2.13 -8.03 -13.42
N SER A 24 -3.22 -7.26 -13.37
CA SER A 24 -3.63 -6.44 -14.50
C SER A 24 -2.44 -5.62 -14.99
N SER A 25 -2.27 -5.50 -16.31
CA SER A 25 -1.28 -4.63 -16.96
C SER A 25 -1.06 -3.35 -16.16
N ILE A 26 0.12 -3.22 -15.54
CA ILE A 26 0.44 -2.11 -14.66
C ILE A 26 0.54 -0.85 -15.54
N SER A 27 -0.53 -0.06 -15.60
CA SER A 27 -0.42 1.32 -16.09
C SER A 27 0.39 2.05 -15.02
N ASN A 28 1.58 2.52 -15.39
CA ASN A 28 2.46 3.29 -14.53
C ASN A 28 2.41 4.75 -14.97
N ASP A 29 1.57 5.52 -14.30
CA ASP A 29 1.55 6.97 -14.51
C ASP A 29 2.45 7.60 -13.46
N THR A 30 3.53 8.24 -13.91
CA THR A 30 4.36 9.06 -13.02
C THR A 30 3.88 10.50 -13.08
N ILE A 31 3.47 11.03 -11.94
CA ILE A 31 3.02 12.41 -11.80
C ILE A 31 4.13 13.20 -11.07
N MET A 32 4.60 14.26 -11.72
CA MET A 32 5.70 15.09 -11.23
C MET A 32 5.16 16.28 -10.44
N GLY A 33 5.68 16.49 -9.23
CA GLY A 33 5.51 17.72 -8.45
C GLY A 33 6.78 18.57 -8.45
N LYS A 34 6.76 19.68 -7.71
CA LYS A 34 7.96 20.50 -7.49
C LYS A 34 8.89 19.89 -6.44
N GLN A 35 8.33 19.22 -5.44
CA GLN A 35 9.05 18.67 -4.29
C GLN A 35 9.25 17.16 -4.39
N ALA A 36 8.26 16.46 -4.94
CA ALA A 36 8.28 15.01 -5.06
C ALA A 36 7.52 14.54 -6.30
N SER A 37 7.81 13.31 -6.72
CA SER A 37 7.13 12.66 -7.83
C SER A 37 6.67 11.28 -7.40
N TYR A 38 5.50 10.87 -7.89
CA TYR A 38 4.90 9.61 -7.50
C TYR A 38 4.51 8.79 -8.72
N CYS A 39 4.77 7.50 -8.64
CA CYS A 39 4.25 6.51 -9.57
C CYS A 39 2.93 5.96 -9.05
N TYR A 40 1.92 5.94 -9.91
CA TYR A 40 0.61 5.34 -9.67
C TYR A 40 0.55 4.04 -10.45
N MET A 41 0.44 2.94 -9.73
CA MET A 41 0.53 1.58 -10.27
C MET A 41 -0.74 0.83 -9.93
N LYS A 42 -1.43 0.31 -10.96
CA LYS A 42 -2.56 -0.60 -10.72
C LYS A 42 -2.02 -1.92 -10.18
N ASP A 43 -2.30 -2.19 -8.92
CA ASP A 43 -1.87 -3.39 -8.20
C ASP A 43 -2.86 -4.54 -8.45
N THR A 44 -4.15 -4.25 -8.32
CA THR A 44 -5.22 -5.21 -8.62
C THR A 44 -6.36 -4.56 -9.39
N ARG A 45 -7.40 -5.35 -9.71
CA ARG A 45 -8.68 -4.83 -10.23
C ARG A 45 -9.34 -3.79 -9.30
N ILE A 46 -8.98 -3.74 -8.02
CA ILE A 46 -9.62 -2.88 -7.02
C ILE A 46 -8.70 -1.85 -6.36
N THR A 47 -7.37 -1.98 -6.48
CA THR A 47 -6.39 -1.14 -5.77
C THR A 47 -5.34 -0.52 -6.68
N THR A 48 -4.94 0.70 -6.32
CA THR A 48 -3.81 1.43 -6.89
C THR A 48 -2.79 1.67 -5.79
N ILE A 49 -1.53 1.35 -6.08
CA ILE A 49 -0.36 1.71 -5.28
C ILE A 49 0.13 3.09 -5.74
N ILE A 50 0.41 3.97 -4.79
CA ILE A 50 1.00 5.29 -4.99
C ILE A 50 2.33 5.30 -4.25
N ARG A 51 3.42 5.40 -5.01
CA ARG A 51 4.78 5.25 -4.49
C ARG A 51 5.64 6.44 -4.89
N ASN A 52 6.36 7.01 -3.94
CA ASN A 52 7.36 8.03 -4.24
C ASN A 52 8.46 7.41 -5.13
N VAL A 53 8.82 8.07 -6.23
CA VAL A 53 9.81 7.52 -7.19
C VAL A 53 11.20 7.34 -6.58
N ASN A 54 11.47 7.99 -5.45
CA ASN A 54 12.73 7.88 -4.72
C ASN A 54 12.74 6.76 -3.66
N ASN A 55 11.62 6.04 -3.47
CA ASN A 55 11.61 4.85 -2.59
C ASN A 55 12.54 3.77 -3.18
N VAL A 56 13.45 3.25 -2.36
CA VAL A 56 14.47 2.26 -2.71
C VAL A 56 14.03 0.87 -2.29
N ASP A 57 13.44 0.72 -1.10
CA ASP A 57 13.03 -0.56 -0.55
C ASP A 57 11.55 -0.86 -0.86
N THR A 58 11.29 -1.21 -2.11
CA THR A 58 9.94 -1.47 -2.63
C THR A 58 9.51 -2.94 -2.55
N SER A 59 10.27 -3.79 -1.85
CA SER A 59 9.97 -5.22 -1.73
C SER A 59 8.91 -5.47 -0.65
N GLU A 60 8.04 -6.45 -0.85
CA GLU A 60 7.14 -6.93 0.20
C GLU A 60 7.90 -7.74 1.28
N HIS A 61 9.06 -8.29 0.93
CA HIS A 61 9.88 -9.08 1.83
C HIS A 61 10.71 -8.20 2.78
N VAL A 62 10.92 -8.71 3.98
CA VAL A 62 11.90 -8.19 4.93
C VAL A 62 13.18 -9.00 4.81
N TYR A 63 14.33 -8.34 4.97
CA TYR A 63 15.65 -8.96 4.82
C TYR A 63 16.50 -8.73 6.07
N PHE A 64 17.32 -9.71 6.41
CA PHE A 64 18.44 -9.53 7.32
C PHE A 64 19.57 -8.72 6.64
N ASP A 65 20.53 -8.24 7.43
CA ASP A 65 21.71 -7.52 6.92
C ASP A 65 22.54 -8.34 5.93
N ASN A 66 22.57 -9.66 6.10
CA ASN A 66 23.28 -10.59 5.21
C ASN A 66 22.55 -10.81 3.87
N GLY A 67 21.36 -10.22 3.68
CA GLY A 67 20.54 -10.33 2.47
C GLY A 67 19.59 -11.52 2.45
N GLU A 68 19.57 -12.36 3.48
CA GLU A 68 18.60 -13.45 3.60
C GLU A 68 17.19 -12.90 3.91
N VAL A 69 16.17 -13.55 3.36
CA VAL A 69 14.77 -13.19 3.61
C VAL A 69 14.38 -13.60 5.02
N VAL A 70 13.81 -12.67 5.77
CA VAL A 70 13.21 -12.96 7.08
C VAL A 70 11.93 -13.75 6.85
N SER A 71 11.81 -14.90 7.50
CA SER A 71 10.59 -15.71 7.46
C SER A 71 9.38 -14.90 7.95
N TRP A 72 8.25 -15.02 7.25
CA TRP A 72 6.97 -14.43 7.67
C TRP A 72 6.59 -14.79 9.11
N ALA A 73 7.01 -15.95 9.62
CA ALA A 73 6.73 -16.37 11.01
C ALA A 73 7.44 -15.51 12.08
N ARG A 74 8.51 -14.80 11.71
CA ARG A 74 9.25 -13.88 12.59
C ARG A 74 8.79 -12.43 12.41
N PHE A 75 8.02 -12.13 11.38
CA PHE A 75 7.54 -10.78 11.10
C PHE A 75 6.52 -10.33 12.15
N VAL A 76 6.95 -9.53 13.12
CA VAL A 76 6.09 -8.92 14.14
C VAL A 76 6.42 -7.43 14.26
N ALA A 77 6.31 -6.70 13.16
CA ALA A 77 6.54 -5.27 13.23
C ALA A 77 5.36 -4.58 13.96
N ARG A 78 5.70 -3.80 15.00
CA ARG A 78 4.73 -3.08 15.83
C ARG A 78 4.94 -1.57 15.65
N PRO A 79 3.95 -0.81 15.17
CA PRO A 79 4.03 0.64 15.22
C PRO A 79 4.16 1.11 16.67
N ILE A 80 5.02 2.11 16.93
CA ILE A 80 5.10 2.77 18.24
C ILE A 80 3.91 3.70 18.35
N LYS A 81 3.08 3.47 19.37
CA LYS A 81 2.25 4.45 20.09
C LYS A 81 1.88 5.69 19.25
N PHE A 82 0.96 5.53 18.32
CA PHE A 82 0.10 6.62 17.88
C PHE A 82 -1.35 6.23 18.17
N THR A 83 -2.20 7.22 18.41
CA THR A 83 -3.64 6.99 18.50
C THR A 83 -4.30 7.13 17.12
N GLN A 84 -5.45 6.48 16.93
CA GLN A 84 -6.22 6.67 15.70
C GLN A 84 -6.60 8.15 15.52
N GLU A 85 -6.82 8.89 16.61
CA GLU A 85 -7.09 10.33 16.57
C GLU A 85 -5.90 11.15 16.04
N GLU A 86 -4.67 10.83 16.44
CA GLU A 86 -3.46 11.50 15.92
C GLU A 86 -3.32 11.25 14.42
N LEU A 87 -3.55 10.01 13.98
CA LEU A 87 -3.53 9.64 12.57
C LEU A 87 -4.63 10.36 11.78
N HIS A 88 -5.87 10.38 12.30
CA HIS A 88 -6.99 11.10 11.69
C HIS A 88 -6.73 12.61 11.60
N SER A 89 -6.05 13.18 12.60
CA SER A 89 -5.69 14.60 12.63
C SER A 89 -4.77 14.99 11.46
N VAL A 90 -3.80 14.14 11.10
CA VAL A 90 -2.95 14.36 9.91
C VAL A 90 -3.81 14.51 8.66
N PHE A 91 -4.79 13.63 8.45
CA PHE A 91 -5.68 13.73 7.30
C PHE A 91 -6.60 14.95 7.40
N ARG A 92 -7.23 15.18 8.55
CA ARG A 92 -8.15 16.31 8.73
C ARG A 92 -7.47 17.65 8.48
N LYS A 93 -6.20 17.79 8.87
CA LYS A 93 -5.39 18.99 8.65
C LYS A 93 -5.04 19.22 7.18
N ASN A 94 -4.80 18.16 6.41
CA ASN A 94 -4.26 18.26 5.04
C ASN A 94 -5.32 18.12 3.93
N LEU A 95 -6.52 17.65 4.28
CA LEU A 95 -7.67 17.56 3.39
C LEU A 95 -8.54 18.81 3.50
N THR A 96 -9.05 19.26 2.36
CA THR A 96 -10.11 20.28 2.34
C THR A 96 -11.39 19.71 2.94
N ASP A 97 -12.31 20.59 3.38
CA ASP A 97 -13.62 20.14 3.88
C ASP A 97 -14.38 19.29 2.86
N SER A 98 -14.35 19.67 1.58
CA SER A 98 -15.00 18.90 0.52
C SER A 98 -14.37 17.52 0.32
N GLU A 99 -13.04 17.40 0.41
CA GLU A 99 -12.35 16.10 0.30
C GLU A 99 -12.65 15.22 1.50
N TRP A 100 -12.62 15.80 2.71
CA TRP A 100 -12.97 15.13 3.95
C TRP A 100 -14.38 14.56 3.92
N ASP A 101 -15.36 15.37 3.50
CA ASP A 101 -16.76 14.94 3.38
C ASP A 101 -16.96 13.86 2.31
N CYS A 102 -16.09 13.78 1.30
CA CYS A 102 -16.14 12.73 0.28
C CYS A 102 -15.69 11.35 0.79
N ILE A 103 -14.87 11.33 1.85
CA ILE A 103 -14.28 10.09 2.38
C ILE A 103 -14.84 9.70 3.74
N LYS A 104 -15.17 10.66 4.61
CA LYS A 104 -15.60 10.38 5.98
C LYS A 104 -16.85 9.49 6.01
N GLY A 105 -16.79 8.41 6.79
CA GLY A 105 -17.89 7.46 6.95
C GLY A 105 -18.08 6.51 5.77
N LYS A 106 -17.22 6.55 4.74
CA LYS A 106 -17.42 5.76 3.52
C LYS A 106 -17.03 4.30 3.73
N VAL A 107 -18.03 3.42 3.68
CA VAL A 107 -17.87 1.97 3.87
C VAL A 107 -17.09 1.33 2.71
N GLY A 108 -16.15 0.44 3.03
CA GLY A 108 -15.38 -0.34 2.06
C GLY A 108 -14.24 0.42 1.36
N PHE A 109 -14.01 1.68 1.73
CA PHE A 109 -12.87 2.48 1.31
C PHE A 109 -11.83 2.55 2.44
N PHE A 110 -10.56 2.61 2.05
CA PHE A 110 -9.44 2.61 2.96
C PHE A 110 -8.24 3.30 2.33
N LEU A 111 -7.32 3.72 3.20
CA LEU A 111 -5.94 4.01 2.87
C LEU A 111 -5.07 3.03 3.65
N GLN A 112 -4.33 2.19 2.93
CA GLN A 112 -3.32 1.33 3.51
C GLN A 112 -1.96 2.00 3.32
N ILE A 113 -1.16 2.06 4.37
CA ILE A 113 0.17 2.68 4.38
C ILE A 113 1.17 1.60 4.71
N TRP A 114 2.01 1.25 3.74
CA TRP A 114 3.20 0.44 3.97
C TRP A 114 4.31 1.35 4.46
N VAL A 115 4.87 1.02 5.62
CA VAL A 115 5.93 1.77 6.26
C VAL A 115 7.20 0.96 6.21
N VAL A 116 8.27 1.55 5.70
CA VAL A 116 9.64 1.04 5.85
C VAL A 116 10.36 1.94 6.85
N ALA A 117 10.90 1.33 7.90
CA ALA A 117 11.65 2.01 8.94
C ALA A 117 13.10 1.52 9.00
N ASP A 118 14.01 2.45 9.28
CA ASP A 118 15.41 2.14 9.54
C ASP A 118 15.58 1.37 10.86
N LYS A 119 16.82 0.94 11.13
CA LYS A 119 17.19 0.23 12.38
C LYS A 119 16.99 1.01 13.68
N LYS A 120 16.68 2.31 13.59
CA LYS A 120 16.36 3.17 14.73
C LYS A 120 14.85 3.39 14.87
N GLY A 121 14.04 2.77 14.00
CA GLY A 121 12.60 2.93 14.00
C GLY A 121 12.12 4.19 13.31
N ASN A 122 12.97 4.92 12.58
CA ASN A 122 12.53 6.10 11.83
C ASN A 122 11.94 5.65 10.49
N PRO A 123 10.70 6.06 10.16
CA PRO A 123 10.12 5.81 8.85
C PRO A 123 10.93 6.53 7.77
N VAL A 124 11.46 5.76 6.82
CA VAL A 124 12.26 6.26 5.70
C VAL A 124 11.48 6.29 4.40
N GLU A 125 10.55 5.36 4.21
CA GLU A 125 9.72 5.25 3.00
C GLU A 125 8.29 4.92 3.38
N LEU A 126 7.35 5.56 2.71
CA LEU A 126 5.94 5.21 2.77
C LEU A 126 5.44 4.86 1.37
N GLU A 127 4.56 3.89 1.30
CA GLU A 127 3.79 3.56 0.11
C GLU A 127 2.31 3.51 0.47
N PHE A 128 1.48 4.06 -0.40
CA PHE A 128 0.04 4.16 -0.18
C PHE A 128 -0.71 3.23 -1.11
N THR A 129 -1.64 2.45 -0.57
CA THR A 129 -2.58 1.65 -1.37
C THR A 129 -3.99 2.12 -1.12
N VAL A 130 -4.68 2.51 -2.19
CA VAL A 130 -6.07 3.01 -2.15
C VAL A 130 -6.94 2.24 -3.14
N ARG A 131 -8.26 2.37 -3.02
CA ARG A 131 -9.19 1.86 -4.04
C ARG A 131 -8.92 2.55 -5.39
N ASN A 132 -9.12 1.82 -6.49
CA ASN A 132 -9.06 2.36 -7.86
C ASN A 132 -10.08 3.48 -8.13
N THR A 133 -11.04 3.66 -7.23
CA THR A 133 -12.09 4.69 -7.26
C THR A 133 -11.97 5.67 -6.10
N ASP A 134 -10.82 5.72 -5.42
CA ASP A 134 -10.61 6.66 -4.32
C ASP A 134 -10.83 8.10 -4.81
N PRO A 135 -11.73 8.87 -4.15
CA PRO A 135 -12.14 10.17 -4.67
C PRO A 135 -11.10 11.27 -4.42
N VAL A 136 -10.10 11.04 -3.56
CA VAL A 136 -9.18 12.06 -3.04
C VAL A 136 -7.74 11.75 -3.44
N PHE A 137 -7.16 10.64 -2.97
CA PHE A 137 -5.73 10.35 -3.12
C PHE A 137 -5.30 10.10 -4.58
N LEU A 138 -6.21 9.60 -5.43
CA LEU A 138 -5.96 9.44 -6.87
C LEU A 138 -5.91 10.77 -7.64
N LYS A 139 -6.43 11.85 -7.06
CA LYS A 139 -6.49 13.19 -7.69
C LYS A 139 -5.61 14.21 -6.98
N MET A 140 -4.99 13.81 -5.88
CA MET A 140 -4.14 14.67 -5.07
C MET A 140 -2.86 15.01 -5.84
N THR A 141 -2.45 16.28 -5.79
CA THR A 141 -1.18 16.69 -6.40
C THR A 141 0.01 16.05 -5.66
N PRO A 142 1.10 15.69 -6.35
CA PRO A 142 2.29 15.10 -5.73
C PRO A 142 2.83 15.87 -4.51
N ASP A 143 2.87 17.20 -4.58
CA ASP A 143 3.42 18.02 -3.48
C ASP A 143 2.54 18.00 -2.21
N ARG A 144 1.22 17.85 -2.36
CA ARG A 144 0.29 17.68 -1.22
C ARG A 144 0.43 16.30 -0.60
N LEU A 145 0.55 15.26 -1.45
CA LEU A 145 0.78 13.89 -0.98
C LEU A 145 2.11 13.81 -0.24
N PHE A 146 3.15 14.49 -0.72
CA PHE A 146 4.44 14.58 -0.06
C PHE A 146 4.37 15.24 1.32
N GLN A 147 3.60 16.33 1.47
CA GLN A 147 3.38 16.95 2.78
C GLN A 147 2.75 15.97 3.78
N ILE A 148 1.71 15.24 3.36
CA ILE A 148 1.09 14.19 4.17
C ILE A 148 2.08 13.08 4.49
N GLU A 149 2.89 12.64 3.51
CA GLU A 149 3.93 11.64 3.72
C GLU A 149 4.93 12.07 4.80
N GLN A 150 5.38 13.32 4.79
CA GLN A 150 6.32 13.83 5.79
C GLN A 150 5.70 13.87 7.19
N GLU A 151 4.43 14.29 7.32
CA GLU A 151 3.74 14.30 8.61
C GLU A 151 3.50 12.88 9.14
N LEU A 152 3.14 11.94 8.26
CA LEU A 152 3.01 10.53 8.62
C LEU A 152 4.36 9.93 9.05
N LYS A 153 5.48 10.25 8.36
CA LYS A 153 6.81 9.77 8.79
C LYS A 153 7.20 10.26 10.18
N GLN A 154 6.75 11.45 10.59
CA GLN A 154 6.97 11.94 11.95
C GLN A 154 6.16 11.17 13.00
N LEU A 155 4.93 10.77 12.65
CA LEU A 155 3.99 10.06 13.51
C LEU A 155 4.30 8.56 13.62
N LEU A 156 4.56 7.89 12.49
CA LEU A 156 4.58 6.43 12.36
C LEU A 156 5.90 5.77 12.78
N LYS A 157 6.57 6.29 13.80
CA LYS A 157 7.82 5.69 14.32
C LYS A 157 7.59 4.23 14.75
N THR A 158 8.60 3.39 14.54
CA THR A 158 8.50 1.92 14.70
C THR A 158 9.34 1.41 15.85
N GLU A 159 8.82 0.46 16.62
CA GLU A 159 9.54 -0.11 17.76
C GLU A 159 10.40 -1.22 17.21
N ILE A 160 11.69 -1.15 17.48
CA ILE A 160 12.61 -2.19 17.07
C ILE A 160 12.69 -3.18 18.22
N ALA A 161 12.18 -4.40 18.02
CA ALA A 161 12.30 -5.43 19.04
C ALA A 161 13.77 -5.85 19.22
N GLU A 162 14.12 -6.35 20.40
CA GLU A 162 15.50 -6.76 20.72
C GLU A 162 16.05 -7.83 19.75
N ASP A 163 15.18 -8.68 19.21
CA ASP A 163 15.54 -9.73 18.26
C ASP A 163 15.43 -9.29 16.79
N GLU A 164 15.23 -8.00 16.52
CA GLU A 164 15.13 -7.44 15.16
C GLU A 164 16.35 -6.58 14.77
N HIS A 165 17.40 -6.54 15.59
CA HIS A 165 18.58 -5.70 15.32
C HIS A 165 19.38 -6.09 14.06
N ASP A 166 19.28 -7.35 13.62
CA ASP A 166 19.89 -7.88 12.40
C ASP A 166 18.99 -7.73 11.16
N ILE A 167 17.76 -7.22 11.32
CA ILE A 167 16.88 -6.86 10.22
C ILE A 167 17.39 -5.56 9.58
N LYS A 168 17.51 -5.56 8.25
CA LYS A 168 18.00 -4.43 7.47
C LYS A 168 17.07 -3.22 7.60
N ASN A 169 15.79 -3.41 7.30
CA ASN A 169 14.71 -2.45 7.46
C ASN A 169 13.48 -3.15 8.04
N VAL A 170 12.88 -2.60 9.09
CA VAL A 170 11.62 -3.12 9.64
C VAL A 170 10.47 -2.55 8.80
N LYS A 171 9.47 -3.39 8.51
CA LYS A 171 8.32 -2.99 7.70
C LYS A 171 7.03 -3.24 8.44
N HIS A 172 6.03 -2.37 8.34
CA HIS A 172 4.70 -2.64 8.89
C HIS A 172 3.62 -1.97 8.06
N ILE A 173 2.37 -2.35 8.32
CA ILE A 173 1.20 -1.80 7.63
C ILE A 173 0.34 -1.04 8.63
N VAL A 174 -0.06 0.18 8.24
CA VAL A 174 -1.08 0.96 8.94
C VAL A 174 -2.32 1.01 8.06
N MET A 175 -3.47 0.64 8.61
CA MET A 175 -4.75 0.68 7.91
C MET A 175 -5.60 1.84 8.43
N VAL A 176 -6.09 2.68 7.52
CA VAL A 176 -7.05 3.75 7.81
C VAL A 176 -8.35 3.40 7.11
N SER A 177 -9.35 3.01 7.90
CA SER A 177 -10.71 2.81 7.42
C SER A 177 -11.41 4.17 7.30
N TYR A 178 -11.95 4.46 6.13
CA TYR A 178 -12.68 5.72 5.92
C TYR A 178 -13.97 5.79 6.73
N GLN A 179 -14.52 4.63 7.08
CA GLN A 179 -15.68 4.52 7.96
C GLN A 179 -15.39 5.03 9.38
N ASP A 180 -14.14 4.97 9.82
CA ASP A 180 -13.74 5.31 11.19
C ASP A 180 -13.28 6.77 11.35
N LEU A 181 -13.17 7.50 10.24
CA LEU A 181 -12.88 8.93 10.25
C LEU A 181 -14.03 9.70 10.94
N LYS A 182 -13.69 10.55 11.91
CA LYS A 182 -14.65 11.29 12.75
C LYS A 182 -14.48 12.79 12.60
#